data_AF-A0A9Q4Q0H8-F1
#
_entry.id   AF-A0A9Q4Q0H8-F1
#
_cell.length_a   1.000
_cell.length_b   1.000
_cell.length_c   1.000
_cell.angle_alpha   90.00
_cell.angle_beta   90.00
_cell.angle_gamma   90.00
#
_symmetry.space_group_name_H-M   'P 1'
#
loop_
_entity.id
_entity.type
_entity.pdbx_description
1 polymer ?
#
loop_
_entity_poly.entity_id
_entity_poly.type
_entity_poly.pdbx_seq_one_letter_code
_entity_poly.pdbx_strand_id
1 'polypeptide(L)'
;MLQVTGAAASTAFIAGCGGGGGNGGNGDNGGNGGNGDETGNGGGNGGGNGGVEIDPGTEIDFSGQTSHWEGLAPSDIEGMENPTLILQEGEDYTIGWSEGNGQPHNIEIRNENDEVVDDLQTEVVSEPGPDQMLDITVSSEMAEYVCQPHAAQMRGEFQVEGGDGGAGNETEGNETGNETGNETGNETGNETGNETDNESDNETTG
;
A
#
# COMPACT_ATOMS: atom_id res chain seq x y z
N MET A 1 -51.73 7.97 -9.44
CA MET A 1 -51.66 8.62 -8.11
C MET A 1 -51.96 7.56 -7.07
N LEU A 2 -50.97 7.18 -6.27
CA LEU A 2 -51.11 6.18 -5.23
C LEU A 2 -50.79 6.87 -3.89
N GLN A 3 -51.80 7.03 -3.04
CA GLN A 3 -51.64 7.58 -1.69
C GLN A 3 -51.18 6.44 -0.77
N VAL A 4 -49.99 6.56 -0.20
CA VAL A 4 -49.51 5.69 0.88
C VAL A 4 -49.50 6.54 2.14
N THR A 5 -50.44 6.23 3.04
CA THR A 5 -50.49 6.72 4.42
C THR A 5 -49.94 5.60 5.30
N GLY A 6 -48.82 5.84 5.97
CA GLY A 6 -48.20 4.88 6.90
C GLY A 6 -47.56 5.62 8.07
N ALA A 7 -47.93 5.21 9.29
CA ALA A 7 -47.83 5.96 10.52
C ALA A 7 -46.42 6.04 11.14
N ALA A 8 -46.15 7.17 11.80
CA ALA A 8 -44.98 7.36 12.65
C ALA A 8 -45.17 6.65 14.01
N ALA A 9 -44.14 5.92 14.45
CA ALA A 9 -44.01 5.43 15.82
C ALA A 9 -42.78 6.10 16.45
N SER A 10 -43.01 7.07 17.33
CA SER A 10 -41.98 7.75 18.12
C SER A 10 -41.74 6.98 19.41
N THR A 11 -40.60 6.31 19.55
CA THR A 11 -40.15 5.79 20.84
C THR A 11 -39.37 6.87 21.58
N ALA A 12 -39.96 7.37 22.66
CA ALA A 12 -39.32 8.31 23.57
C ALA A 12 -38.25 7.59 24.41
N PHE A 13 -37.02 8.08 24.38
CA PHE A 13 -35.99 7.69 25.35
C PHE A 13 -36.14 8.54 26.61
N ILE A 14 -36.14 7.84 27.75
CA ILE A 14 -36.35 8.39 29.09
C ILE A 14 -35.13 9.21 29.51
N ALA A 15 -35.39 10.43 29.98
CA ALA A 15 -34.43 11.28 30.66
C ALA A 15 -34.01 10.67 32.00
N GLY A 16 -32.74 10.27 32.12
CA GLY A 16 -32.09 9.95 33.39
C GLY A 16 -31.38 11.17 33.96
N CYS A 17 -32.11 12.02 34.69
CA CYS A 17 -31.54 13.03 35.57
C CYS A 17 -31.47 12.43 36.99
N GLY A 18 -30.26 12.13 37.46
CA GLY A 18 -29.98 11.72 38.84
C GLY A 18 -28.65 12.32 39.25
N GLY A 19 -28.70 13.41 40.02
CA GLY A 19 -27.53 14.23 40.36
C GLY A 19 -26.83 13.86 41.66
N GLY A 20 -25.75 14.62 41.93
CA GLY A 20 -25.36 15.00 43.29
C GLY A 20 -23.92 14.70 43.69
N GLY A 21 -23.14 15.78 43.91
CA GLY A 21 -22.17 15.85 45.01
C GLY A 21 -20.69 15.72 44.63
N GLY A 22 -19.94 16.82 44.81
CA GLY A 22 -18.50 16.88 44.52
C GLY A 22 -17.59 16.36 45.63
N ASN A 23 -16.29 16.29 45.34
CA ASN A 23 -15.19 16.83 46.17
C ASN A 23 -13.86 16.56 45.44
N GLY A 24 -12.93 17.52 45.52
CA GLY A 24 -11.59 17.39 44.97
C GLY A 24 -10.71 16.37 45.71
N GLY A 25 -9.70 15.88 44.99
CA GLY A 25 -8.64 15.04 45.53
C GLY A 25 -7.54 14.83 44.48
N ASN A 26 -6.44 15.56 44.64
CA ASN A 26 -5.15 15.26 44.04
C ASN A 26 -4.54 14.03 44.75
N GLY A 27 -3.96 13.09 44.01
CA GLY A 27 -3.21 11.98 44.61
C GLY A 27 -2.76 10.94 43.58
N ASP A 28 -1.47 11.00 43.23
CA ASP A 28 -0.69 9.93 42.62
C ASP A 28 -0.80 8.61 43.41
N ASN A 29 -0.91 7.46 42.73
CA ASN A 29 -0.09 6.28 43.02
C ASN A 29 -0.30 5.18 41.95
N GLY A 30 0.80 4.53 41.57
CA GLY A 30 0.82 3.40 40.66
C GLY A 30 0.23 2.12 41.24
N GLY A 31 -0.11 1.21 40.33
CA GLY A 31 -0.60 -0.13 40.64
C GLY A 31 -0.56 -1.03 39.41
N ASN A 32 0.34 -2.01 39.45
CA ASN A 32 0.52 -3.11 38.52
C ASN A 32 -0.60 -4.16 38.64
N GLY A 33 -1.06 -4.70 37.51
CA GLY A 33 -1.59 -6.07 37.39
C GLY A 33 -3.11 -6.22 37.30
N GLY A 34 -3.60 -6.60 36.11
CA GLY A 34 -4.96 -7.09 35.89
C GLY A 34 -5.11 -7.68 34.48
N ASN A 35 -4.95 -9.00 34.37
CA ASN A 35 -5.24 -9.80 33.18
C ASN A 35 -6.78 -9.82 32.98
N GLY A 36 -7.26 -9.08 31.99
CA GLY A 36 -8.66 -9.03 31.58
C GLY A 36 -8.80 -9.51 30.14
N ASP A 37 -9.33 -10.72 30.01
CA ASP A 37 -9.89 -11.27 28.77
C ASP A 37 -11.15 -10.45 28.45
N GLU A 38 -11.02 -9.46 27.55
CA GLU A 38 -12.15 -8.68 27.04
C GLU A 38 -12.49 -9.16 25.63
N THR A 39 -13.57 -9.94 25.61
CA THR A 39 -14.42 -10.27 24.46
C THR A 39 -14.59 -9.08 23.52
N GLY A 40 -14.32 -9.33 22.24
CA GLY A 40 -14.34 -8.33 21.17
C GLY A 40 -15.60 -7.46 21.13
N ASN A 41 -15.37 -6.17 20.98
CA ASN A 41 -16.35 -5.20 20.51
C ASN A 41 -15.61 -4.20 19.62
N GLY A 42 -15.94 -4.25 18.32
CA GLY A 42 -15.35 -3.42 17.27
C GLY A 42 -15.37 -1.94 17.64
N GLY A 43 -14.17 -1.37 17.59
CA GLY A 43 -13.87 0.03 17.78
C GLY A 43 -12.49 0.25 17.23
N GLY A 44 -12.37 0.07 15.91
CA GLY A 44 -11.13 0.26 15.16
C GLY A 44 -10.71 1.71 15.21
N ASN A 45 -10.09 2.12 16.32
CA ASN A 45 -9.19 3.26 16.33
C ASN A 45 -7.88 2.80 15.70
N GLY A 46 -7.88 2.67 14.36
CA GLY A 46 -6.81 2.11 13.53
C GLY A 46 -5.60 3.03 13.40
N GLY A 47 -5.08 3.54 14.50
CA GLY A 47 -3.73 4.12 14.57
C GLY A 47 -2.69 3.02 14.79
N GLY A 48 -2.69 1.99 13.94
CA GLY A 48 -1.70 0.92 13.95
C GLY A 48 -0.53 1.34 13.06
N ASN A 49 0.59 1.73 13.66
CA ASN A 49 1.81 2.12 12.95
C ASN A 49 2.57 0.90 12.38
N GLY A 50 1.88 0.08 11.59
CA GLY A 50 2.42 -1.06 10.87
C GLY A 50 1.49 -1.36 9.69
N GLY A 51 2.02 -1.31 8.48
CA GLY A 51 1.25 -1.64 7.28
C GLY A 51 0.87 -3.12 7.23
N VAL A 52 -0.02 -3.44 6.31
CA VAL A 52 -0.49 -4.80 6.03
C VAL A 52 0.22 -5.30 4.78
N GLU A 53 0.96 -6.39 4.89
CA GLU A 53 1.58 -7.07 3.74
C GLU A 53 0.51 -7.74 2.89
N ILE A 54 0.55 -7.47 1.59
CA ILE A 54 -0.39 -8.03 0.61
C ILE A 54 0.38 -8.92 -0.35
N ASP A 55 -0.12 -10.15 -0.53
CA ASP A 55 0.48 -11.08 -1.48
C ASP A 55 0.32 -10.58 -2.94
N PRO A 56 1.35 -10.73 -3.80
CA PRO A 56 1.25 -10.44 -5.23
C PRO A 56 0.04 -11.11 -5.91
N GLY A 57 -0.58 -10.39 -6.84
CA GLY A 57 -1.77 -10.82 -7.58
C GLY A 57 -3.07 -10.76 -6.79
N THR A 58 -3.06 -10.18 -5.58
CA THR A 58 -4.26 -10.01 -4.76
C THR A 58 -5.11 -8.85 -5.25
N GLU A 59 -6.43 -9.04 -5.17
CA GLU A 59 -7.41 -7.96 -5.35
C GLU A 59 -7.62 -7.23 -4.01
N ILE A 60 -7.39 -5.92 -4.04
CA ILE A 60 -7.52 -4.99 -2.93
C ILE A 60 -8.79 -4.17 -3.19
N ASP A 61 -9.81 -4.40 -2.39
CA ASP A 61 -11.13 -3.79 -2.54
C ASP A 61 -11.48 -2.93 -1.32
N PHE A 62 -12.01 -1.75 -1.59
CA PHE A 62 -12.42 -0.76 -0.61
C PHE A 62 -13.91 -0.39 -0.73
N SER A 63 -14.46 0.06 0.38
CA SER A 63 -15.68 0.87 0.43
C SER A 63 -15.33 2.35 0.49
N GLY A 64 -15.89 3.13 -0.43
CA GLY A 64 -15.71 4.58 -0.51
C GLY A 64 -16.56 5.34 0.51
N GLN A 65 -15.93 5.85 1.57
CA GLN A 65 -16.55 6.74 2.57
C GLN A 65 -15.98 8.15 2.42
N THR A 66 -16.73 9.22 2.70
CA THR A 66 -16.16 10.58 2.61
C THR A 66 -15.08 10.89 3.67
N SER A 67 -14.95 10.03 4.69
CA SER A 67 -14.00 10.16 5.80
C SER A 67 -12.75 9.30 5.66
N HIS A 68 -12.79 8.23 4.86
CA HIS A 68 -11.69 7.28 4.68
C HIS A 68 -12.01 6.29 3.56
N TRP A 69 -11.00 5.53 3.11
CA TRP A 69 -11.20 4.22 2.49
C TRP A 69 -11.41 3.18 3.58
N GLU A 70 -12.46 2.37 3.48
CA GLU A 70 -12.70 1.25 4.41
C GLU A 70 -12.36 -0.05 3.70
N GLY A 71 -11.42 -0.84 4.21
CA GLY A 71 -11.03 -2.10 3.57
C GLY A 71 -12.16 -3.14 3.55
N LEU A 72 -12.30 -3.85 2.43
CA LEU A 72 -13.25 -4.96 2.24
C LEU A 72 -12.52 -6.28 1.94
N ALA A 73 -11.53 -6.24 1.05
CA ALA A 73 -10.72 -7.39 0.68
C ALA A 73 -9.25 -6.97 0.46
N PRO A 74 -8.25 -7.80 0.80
CA PRO A 74 -8.37 -9.09 1.48
C PRO A 74 -8.90 -8.98 2.92
N SER A 75 -9.23 -10.11 3.54
CA SER A 75 -9.76 -10.13 4.93
C SER A 75 -8.82 -9.47 5.94
N ASP A 76 -7.53 -9.40 5.64
CA ASP A 76 -6.50 -8.78 6.47
C ASP A 76 -6.66 -7.25 6.57
N ILE A 77 -7.40 -6.61 5.66
CA ILE A 77 -7.70 -5.17 5.71
C ILE A 77 -9.18 -4.86 6.05
N GLU A 78 -10.02 -5.88 6.24
CA GLU A 78 -11.46 -5.71 6.41
C GLU A 78 -11.79 -4.79 7.60
N GLY A 79 -12.53 -3.70 7.35
CA GLY A 79 -12.93 -2.71 8.33
C GLY A 79 -11.81 -1.77 8.81
N MET A 80 -10.63 -1.81 8.21
CA MET A 80 -9.56 -0.83 8.47
C MET A 80 -9.82 0.47 7.71
N GLU A 81 -9.56 1.60 8.36
CA GLU A 81 -9.65 2.93 7.74
C GLU A 81 -8.29 3.33 7.17
N ASN A 82 -8.22 3.65 5.87
CA ASN A 82 -7.01 4.08 5.15
C ASN A 82 -5.76 3.20 5.47
N PRO A 83 -5.84 1.86 5.37
CA PRO A 83 -4.73 0.99 5.77
C PRO A 83 -3.44 1.28 4.98
N THR A 84 -2.30 1.35 5.63
CA THR A 84 -1.02 1.32 4.91
C THR A 84 -0.83 -0.06 4.29
N LEU A 85 -0.61 -0.13 2.98
CA LEU A 85 -0.43 -1.38 2.24
C LEU A 85 1.07 -1.58 1.96
N ILE A 86 1.61 -2.71 2.40
CA ILE A 86 2.99 -3.10 2.10
C ILE A 86 2.95 -3.98 0.84
N LEU A 87 3.51 -3.47 -0.25
CA LEU A 87 3.49 -4.10 -1.57
C LEU A 87 4.90 -4.34 -2.09
N GLN A 88 5.08 -5.39 -2.87
CA GLN A 88 6.37 -5.72 -3.48
C GLN A 88 6.55 -5.00 -4.83
N GLU A 89 7.68 -4.33 -5.02
CA GLU A 89 8.06 -3.66 -6.27
C GLU A 89 8.16 -4.66 -7.43
N GLY A 90 7.63 -4.28 -8.58
CA GLY A 90 7.64 -5.08 -9.82
C GLY A 90 6.54 -6.14 -9.89
N GLU A 91 5.76 -6.31 -8.83
CA GLU A 91 4.65 -7.26 -8.77
C GLU A 91 3.31 -6.61 -9.14
N ASP A 92 2.38 -7.42 -9.66
CA ASP A 92 1.07 -6.98 -10.13
C ASP A 92 0.00 -7.14 -9.04
N TYR A 93 -0.93 -6.19 -8.96
CA TYR A 93 -2.08 -6.20 -8.04
C TYR A 93 -3.30 -5.59 -8.74
N THR A 94 -4.49 -5.91 -8.26
CA THR A 94 -5.71 -5.19 -8.65
C THR A 94 -6.18 -4.36 -7.46
N ILE A 95 -6.36 -3.06 -7.60
CA ILE A 95 -6.76 -2.15 -6.52
C ILE A 95 -7.94 -1.27 -6.95
N GLY A 96 -8.96 -1.14 -6.10
CA GLY A 96 -10.09 -0.29 -6.40
C GLY A 96 -11.16 -0.30 -5.33
N TRP A 97 -12.38 0.04 -5.73
CA TRP A 97 -13.52 0.13 -4.81
C TRP A 97 -14.81 -0.38 -5.46
N SER A 98 -15.54 -1.21 -4.71
CA SER A 98 -16.77 -1.86 -5.19
C SER A 98 -18.05 -1.43 -4.46
N GLU A 99 -17.92 -0.76 -3.31
CA GLU A 99 -19.03 -0.25 -2.51
C GLU A 99 -18.79 1.19 -2.05
N GLY A 100 -19.83 1.91 -1.59
CA GLY A 100 -19.62 3.23 -1.02
C GLY A 100 -20.88 3.91 -0.48
N ASN A 101 -20.69 5.10 0.07
CA ASN A 101 -21.75 5.87 0.72
C ASN A 101 -22.65 6.70 -0.23
N GLY A 102 -22.55 6.45 -1.54
CA GLY A 102 -23.30 7.15 -2.59
C GLY A 102 -22.82 8.58 -2.87
N GLN A 103 -21.66 9.00 -2.33
CA GLN A 103 -20.96 10.20 -2.79
C GLN A 103 -20.01 9.87 -3.96
N PRO A 104 -19.63 10.85 -4.80
CA PRO A 104 -18.67 10.61 -5.88
C PRO A 104 -17.27 10.32 -5.35
N HIS A 105 -16.68 9.22 -5.81
CA HIS A 105 -15.32 8.79 -5.49
C HIS A 105 -14.59 8.38 -6.75
N ASN A 106 -13.26 8.41 -6.67
CA ASN A 106 -12.34 7.77 -7.58
C ASN A 106 -11.14 7.28 -6.77
N ILE A 107 -10.35 6.36 -7.33
CA ILE A 107 -9.04 6.04 -6.78
C ILE A 107 -7.97 6.61 -7.72
N GLU A 108 -6.98 7.28 -7.15
CA GLU A 108 -5.77 7.74 -7.84
C GLU A 108 -4.55 7.19 -7.12
N ILE A 109 -3.62 6.62 -7.87
CA ILE A 109 -2.31 6.21 -7.37
C ILE A 109 -1.36 7.38 -7.55
N ARG A 110 -0.81 7.90 -6.45
CA ARG A 110 0.01 9.12 -6.43
C ARG A 110 1.41 8.85 -5.90
N ASN A 111 2.34 9.67 -6.37
CA ASN A 111 3.71 9.72 -5.87
C ASN A 111 3.86 10.68 -4.68
N GLU A 112 5.07 10.76 -4.11
CA GLU A 112 5.39 11.65 -2.98
C GLU A 112 5.17 13.15 -3.27
N ASN A 113 5.08 13.53 -4.55
CA ASN A 113 4.81 14.89 -5.00
C ASN A 113 3.31 15.17 -5.18
N ASP A 114 2.44 14.23 -4.82
CA ASP A 114 0.98 14.27 -5.00
C ASP A 114 0.55 14.30 -6.49
N GLU A 115 1.41 13.81 -7.39
CA GLU A 115 1.13 13.64 -8.81
C GLU A 115 0.69 12.21 -9.11
N VAL A 116 -0.23 12.02 -10.06
CA VAL A 116 -0.73 10.70 -10.46
C VAL A 116 0.38 9.95 -11.21
N VAL A 117 0.66 8.72 -10.78
CA VAL A 117 1.65 7.82 -11.41
C VAL A 117 1.01 7.19 -12.65
N ASP A 118 1.67 7.29 -13.82
CA ASP A 118 1.29 6.60 -15.07
C ASP A 118 -0.20 6.64 -15.44
N ASP A 119 -0.88 7.76 -15.19
CA ASP A 119 -2.33 7.93 -15.39
C ASP A 119 -3.19 6.87 -14.65
N LEU A 120 -2.67 6.27 -13.57
CA LEU A 120 -3.34 5.29 -12.72
C LEU A 120 -4.42 5.95 -11.86
N GLN A 121 -5.57 6.18 -12.47
CA GLN A 121 -6.76 6.74 -11.84
C GLN A 121 -8.05 6.20 -12.46
N THR A 122 -9.11 6.14 -11.65
CA THR A 122 -10.46 5.83 -12.14
C THR A 122 -11.29 7.09 -12.37
N GLU A 123 -12.41 6.95 -13.09
CA GLU A 123 -13.38 8.04 -13.24
C GLU A 123 -14.11 8.33 -11.92
N VAL A 124 -14.42 9.61 -11.67
CA VAL A 124 -15.18 10.02 -10.49
C VAL A 124 -16.66 9.66 -10.66
N VAL A 125 -17.13 8.66 -9.91
CA VAL A 125 -18.51 8.15 -9.98
C VAL A 125 -19.10 7.96 -8.59
N SER A 126 -20.44 8.00 -8.46
CA SER A 126 -21.13 7.77 -7.16
C SER A 126 -21.58 6.34 -6.95
N GLU A 127 -21.65 5.55 -8.02
CA GLU A 127 -22.01 4.13 -8.02
C GLU A 127 -20.87 3.40 -8.74
N PRO A 128 -20.09 2.57 -8.05
CA PRO A 128 -18.94 1.92 -8.65
C PRO A 128 -19.38 0.81 -9.61
N GLY A 129 -18.58 0.64 -10.66
CA GLY A 129 -18.66 -0.47 -11.61
C GLY A 129 -17.32 -1.19 -11.73
N PRO A 130 -17.21 -2.23 -12.57
CA PRO A 130 -15.95 -2.97 -12.77
C PRO A 130 -14.78 -2.09 -13.25
N ASP A 131 -15.08 -0.94 -13.87
CA ASP A 131 -14.12 0.09 -14.30
C ASP A 131 -13.47 0.85 -13.14
N GLN A 132 -13.94 0.65 -11.91
CA GLN A 132 -13.37 1.24 -10.69
C GLN A 132 -12.29 0.37 -10.03
N MET A 133 -11.92 -0.74 -10.67
CA MET A 133 -10.77 -1.57 -10.30
C MET A 133 -9.63 -1.34 -11.30
N LEU A 134 -8.44 -0.99 -10.79
CA LEU A 134 -7.23 -0.78 -11.57
C LEU A 134 -6.29 -1.97 -11.43
N ASP A 135 -5.79 -2.49 -12.54
CA ASP A 135 -4.61 -3.36 -12.53
C ASP A 135 -3.36 -2.47 -12.49
N ILE A 136 -2.50 -2.71 -11.50
CA ILE A 136 -1.27 -1.94 -11.28
C ILE A 136 -0.07 -2.89 -11.22
N THR A 137 1.06 -2.43 -11.76
CA THR A 137 2.38 -3.01 -11.46
C THR A 137 3.08 -2.05 -10.52
N VAL A 138 3.48 -2.52 -9.34
CA VAL A 138 4.03 -1.64 -8.29
C VAL A 138 5.39 -1.10 -8.71
N SER A 139 5.56 0.22 -8.65
CA SER A 139 6.84 0.89 -8.85
C SER A 139 7.28 1.60 -7.58
N SER A 140 8.58 1.87 -7.43
CA SER A 140 9.11 2.66 -6.31
C SER A 140 8.57 4.09 -6.23
N GLU A 141 7.90 4.59 -7.28
CA GLU A 141 7.32 5.94 -7.31
C GLU A 141 5.96 6.02 -6.61
N MET A 142 5.28 4.88 -6.42
CA MET A 142 3.97 4.83 -5.78
C MET A 142 4.09 5.08 -4.28
N ALA A 143 3.35 6.07 -3.79
CA ALA A 143 3.38 6.46 -2.39
C ALA A 143 2.01 6.35 -1.72
N GLU A 144 0.93 6.70 -2.42
CA GLU A 144 -0.40 6.83 -1.79
C GLU A 144 -1.54 6.48 -2.76
N TYR A 145 -2.66 6.02 -2.21
CA TYR A 145 -3.92 5.86 -2.94
C TYR A 145 -4.98 6.82 -2.39
N VAL A 146 -5.53 7.66 -3.26
CA VAL A 146 -6.25 8.89 -2.86
C VAL A 146 -7.56 9.03 -3.61
N CYS A 147 -8.60 9.51 -2.93
CA CYS A 147 -9.82 10.00 -3.59
C CYS A 147 -9.71 11.50 -3.87
N GLN A 148 -9.74 11.94 -5.12
CA GLN A 148 -9.51 13.34 -5.50
C GLN A 148 -10.55 14.32 -4.91
N PRO A 149 -11.87 14.04 -4.95
CA PRO A 149 -12.87 14.88 -4.27
C PRO A 149 -12.70 14.98 -2.75
N HIS A 150 -12.05 14.01 -2.10
CA HIS A 150 -11.98 13.86 -0.65
C HIS A 150 -10.55 13.68 -0.13
N ALA A 151 -9.55 14.22 -0.84
CA ALA A 151 -8.12 13.95 -0.62
C ALA A 151 -7.57 14.34 0.76
N ALA A 152 -8.31 15.16 1.51
CA ALA A 152 -7.98 15.53 2.88
C ALA A 152 -8.23 14.41 3.91
N GLN A 153 -9.04 13.40 3.57
CA GLN A 153 -9.52 12.36 4.49
C GLN A 153 -9.37 10.95 3.90
N MET A 154 -9.60 10.79 2.59
CA MET A 154 -9.53 9.51 1.89
C MET A 154 -8.18 9.34 1.21
N ARG A 155 -7.22 8.84 1.97
CA ARG A 155 -5.82 8.70 1.58
C ARG A 155 -5.21 7.61 2.44
N GLY A 156 -4.75 6.54 1.81
CA GLY A 156 -3.90 5.56 2.45
C GLY A 156 -2.52 5.51 1.80
N GLU A 157 -1.57 4.91 2.50
CA GLU A 157 -0.17 4.89 2.12
C GLU A 157 0.22 3.54 1.50
N PHE A 158 1.14 3.57 0.55
CA PHE A 158 1.91 2.41 0.10
C PHE A 158 3.27 2.42 0.77
N GLN A 159 3.68 1.26 1.26
CA GLN A 159 5.06 0.97 1.62
C GLN A 159 5.59 -0.04 0.59
N VAL A 160 6.38 0.46 -0.36
CA VAL A 160 6.96 -0.37 -1.42
C VAL A 160 8.23 -1.05 -0.91
N GLU A 161 8.25 -2.38 -0.95
CA GLU A 161 9.41 -3.19 -0.63
C GLU A 161 10.08 -3.67 -1.92
N GLY A 162 11.40 -3.48 -2.02
CA GLY A 162 12.15 -3.92 -3.20
C GLY A 162 12.12 -5.44 -3.31
N GLY A 163 11.63 -5.95 -4.44
CA GLY A 163 11.71 -7.37 -4.75
C GLY A 163 13.16 -7.83 -4.81
N ASP A 164 13.48 -8.97 -4.20
CA ASP A 164 14.77 -9.66 -4.36
C ASP A 164 14.85 -10.21 -5.80
N GLY A 165 15.04 -9.31 -6.76
CA GLY A 165 14.62 -9.51 -8.15
C GLY A 165 15.53 -8.84 -9.18
N GLY A 166 16.85 -8.84 -8.92
CA GLY A 166 17.84 -8.69 -9.97
C GLY A 166 18.53 -7.33 -10.03
N ALA A 167 19.85 -7.37 -9.86
CA ALA A 167 20.74 -6.28 -10.18
C ALA A 167 20.59 -5.85 -11.65
N GLY A 168 19.76 -4.83 -11.89
CA GLY A 168 19.89 -3.94 -13.04
C GLY A 168 21.06 -3.01 -12.81
N ASN A 169 22.29 -3.52 -12.96
CA ASN A 169 23.45 -2.66 -13.17
C ASN A 169 23.37 -2.06 -14.58
N GLU A 170 22.52 -1.05 -14.74
CA GLU A 170 22.67 -0.05 -15.80
C GLU A 170 23.51 1.10 -15.20
N THR A 171 24.74 0.77 -14.78
CA THR A 171 25.78 1.80 -14.81
C THR A 171 26.09 2.01 -16.28
N GLU A 172 25.42 2.97 -16.90
CA GLU A 172 25.90 3.60 -18.12
C GLU A 172 27.33 4.06 -17.85
N GLY A 173 28.28 3.24 -18.28
CA GLY A 173 29.69 3.57 -18.31
C GLY A 173 29.86 4.74 -19.27
N ASN A 174 29.82 5.95 -18.71
CA ASN A 174 30.27 7.15 -19.39
C ASN A 174 31.75 6.98 -19.74
N GLU A 175 32.00 6.50 -20.97
CA GLU A 175 33.31 6.56 -21.60
C GLU A 175 33.71 8.02 -21.77
N THR A 176 34.40 8.56 -20.78
CA THR A 176 35.18 9.77 -20.94
C THR A 176 36.64 9.46 -20.65
N GLY A 177 37.36 9.28 -21.75
CA GLY A 177 38.78 9.00 -21.77
C GLY A 177 39.59 10.04 -20.99
N ASN A 178 40.55 9.54 -20.22
CA ASN A 178 41.68 10.32 -19.80
C ASN A 178 42.94 9.48 -20.04
N GLU A 179 43.50 9.61 -21.24
CA GLU A 179 44.88 9.24 -21.48
C GLU A 179 45.77 10.19 -20.69
N THR A 180 46.36 9.71 -19.61
CA THR A 180 47.60 10.31 -19.11
C THR A 180 48.42 9.22 -18.43
N GLY A 181 49.57 8.91 -19.05
CA GLY A 181 50.45 7.83 -18.63
C GLY A 181 51.04 8.04 -17.23
N ASN A 182 51.27 6.91 -16.57
CA ASN A 182 52.31 6.81 -15.56
C ASN A 182 52.87 5.39 -15.61
N GLU A 183 54.02 5.24 -16.28
CA GLU A 183 54.86 4.06 -16.15
C GLU A 183 55.38 4.00 -14.72
N THR A 184 55.00 2.96 -13.97
CA THR A 184 55.88 2.47 -12.90
C THR A 184 55.57 0.99 -12.67
N GLY A 185 56.55 0.16 -12.98
CA GLY A 185 56.41 -1.29 -13.00
C GLY A 185 56.15 -1.91 -11.64
N ASN A 186 55.48 -3.06 -11.68
CA ASN A 186 55.63 -4.09 -10.68
C ASN A 186 55.64 -5.44 -11.41
N GLU A 187 56.83 -5.91 -11.74
CA GLU A 187 57.02 -7.30 -12.12
C GLU A 187 56.75 -8.17 -10.90
N THR A 188 55.79 -9.07 -11.00
CA THR A 188 55.76 -10.25 -10.17
C THR A 188 55.10 -11.36 -10.97
N GLY A 189 55.96 -12.25 -11.47
CA GLY A 189 55.57 -13.36 -12.30
C GLY A 189 54.64 -14.34 -11.58
N ASN A 190 53.72 -14.90 -12.35
CA ASN A 190 53.18 -16.22 -12.09
C ASN A 190 53.04 -16.93 -13.44
N GLU A 191 54.12 -17.58 -13.85
CA GLU A 191 54.05 -18.60 -14.89
C GLU A 191 53.37 -19.84 -14.30
N THR A 192 52.17 -20.13 -14.77
CA THR A 192 51.65 -21.50 -14.78
C THR A 192 50.87 -21.69 -16.07
N GLY A 193 51.55 -22.28 -17.06
CA GLY A 193 50.94 -22.71 -18.30
C GLY A 193 49.89 -23.78 -18.07
N ASN A 194 48.82 -23.68 -18.85
CA ASN A 194 47.92 -24.79 -19.10
C ASN A 194 47.55 -24.73 -20.59
N GLU A 195 48.54 -25.06 -21.43
CA GLU A 195 48.32 -25.50 -22.80
C GLU A 195 47.76 -26.91 -22.71
N THR A 196 46.55 -27.13 -23.23
CA THR A 196 46.13 -28.46 -23.64
C THR A 196 45.33 -28.31 -24.91
N ASP A 197 46.08 -28.41 -26.00
CA ASP A 197 45.60 -28.62 -27.35
C ASP A 197 44.59 -29.77 -27.39
N ASN A 198 43.41 -29.51 -27.94
CA ASN A 198 42.53 -30.55 -28.43
C ASN A 198 41.98 -30.14 -29.80
N GLU A 199 42.88 -30.06 -30.78
CA GLU A 199 42.50 -30.16 -32.18
C GLU A 199 42.40 -31.64 -32.55
N SER A 200 41.22 -32.06 -32.97
CA SER A 200 41.03 -33.30 -33.73
C SER A 200 40.24 -32.94 -34.97
N ASP A 201 40.98 -32.84 -36.07
CA ASP A 201 40.50 -32.69 -37.42
C ASP A 201 39.39 -33.69 -37.76
N ASN A 202 38.34 -33.20 -38.41
CA ASN A 202 37.58 -34.02 -39.35
C ASN A 202 37.10 -33.18 -40.53
N GLU A 203 38.00 -32.96 -41.48
CA GLU A 203 37.68 -32.60 -42.84
C GLU A 203 38.13 -33.75 -43.75
N THR A 204 37.18 -34.46 -44.38
CA THR A 204 37.41 -35.07 -45.69
C THR A 204 36.12 -35.09 -46.48
N THR A 205 36.22 -34.48 -47.64
CA THR A 205 35.26 -34.29 -48.72
C THR A 205 34.97 -35.58 -49.50
N GLY A 206 33.76 -35.65 -50.08
CA GLY A 206 33.33 -36.67 -51.03
C GLY A 206 31.86 -36.53 -51.38
#